data_AF-A0A1I1MSX2-F1
#
_entry.id   AF-A0A1I1MSX2-F1
#
_cell.length_a   1.000
_cell.length_b   1.000
_cell.length_c   1.000
_cell.angle_alpha   90.00
_cell.angle_beta   90.00
_cell.angle_gamma   90.00
#
_symmetry.space_group_name_H-M   'P 1'
#
loop_
_entity.id
_entity.type
_entity.pdbx_description
1 polymer ?
#
loop_
_entity_poly.entity_id
_entity_poly.type
_entity_poly.pdbx_seq_one_letter_code
_entity_poly.pdbx_strand_id
1 'polypeptide(L)' 'MKNRKTLVKKIIITGGAGFIGSHVVRRFVTTYPGYEIIN' A
#
# COMPACT_ATOMS: atom_id res chain seq x y z
N MET A 1 -24.61 17.58 -7.80
CA MET A 1 -23.28 16.94 -7.96
C MET A 1 -22.85 16.34 -6.62
N LYS A 2 -22.66 15.01 -6.52
CA LYS A 2 -22.04 14.41 -5.31
C LYS A 2 -20.53 14.67 -5.36
N ASN A 3 -19.99 15.37 -4.36
CA ASN A 3 -18.55 15.49 -4.16
C ASN A 3 -17.97 14.10 -3.88
N ARG A 4 -17.31 13.48 -4.87
CA ARG A 4 -16.51 12.28 -4.63
C ARG A 4 -15.23 12.71 -3.92
N LYS A 5 -15.17 12.46 -2.61
CA LYS A 5 -13.94 12.57 -1.82
C LYS A 5 -12.94 11.55 -2.37
N THR A 6 -11.77 11.98 -2.81
CA THR A 6 -10.67 11.09 -3.15
C THR A 6 -10.21 10.38 -1.87
N LEU A 7 -10.47 9.08 -1.77
CA LEU A 7 -10.03 8.27 -0.63
C LEU A 7 -8.61 7.78 -0.89
N VAL A 8 -7.69 8.11 0.02
CA VAL A 8 -6.37 7.48 0.09
C VAL A 8 -6.57 6.00 0.39
N LYS A 9 -5.98 5.12 -0.43
CA LYS A 9 -6.07 3.68 -0.23
C LYS A 9 -5.09 3.27 0.87
N LYS A 10 -5.60 2.56 1.88
CA LYS A 10 -4.81 2.01 2.99
C LYS A 10 -4.64 0.50 2.82
N ILE A 11 -3.42 -0.01 2.99
CA ILE A 11 -3.11 -1.44 2.88
C ILE A 11 -2.28 -1.86 4.09
N ILE A 12 -2.64 -2.99 4.69
CA ILE A 12 -1.87 -3.65 5.74
C ILE A 12 -1.23 -4.91 5.15
N ILE A 13 0.09 -5.04 5.27
CA ILE A 13 0.86 -6.18 4.77
C ILE A 13 1.46 -6.90 5.98
N THR A 14 0.92 -8.06 6.35
CA THR A 14 1.55 -8.91 7.37
C THR A 14 2.65 -9.76 6.76
N GLY A 15 3.64 -10.15 7.57
CA GLY A 15 4.78 -10.94 7.08
C GLY A 15 5.65 -10.20 6.05
N GLY A 16 5.62 -8.86 6.07
CA GLY A 16 6.33 -8.00 5.10
C GLY A 16 7.86 -8.16 5.09
N ALA A 17 8.45 -8.77 6.12
CA ALA A 17 9.87 -9.10 6.20
C ALA A 17 10.24 -10.49 5.61
N GLY A 18 9.27 -11.31 5.22
CA GLY A 18 9.52 -12.62 4.63
C GLY A 18 10.05 -12.54 3.19
N PHE A 19 10.46 -13.67 2.62
CA PHE A 19 10.99 -13.73 1.25
C PHE A 19 10.01 -13.11 0.23
N ILE A 20 8.75 -13.56 0.21
CA ILE A 20 7.74 -13.01 -0.70
C ILE A 20 7.26 -11.63 -0.23
N GLY A 21 7.02 -11.47 1.07
CA GLY A 21 6.50 -10.24 1.66
C GLY A 21 7.38 -9.02 1.37
N SER A 22 8.70 -9.16 1.45
CA SER A 22 9.65 -8.08 1.21
C SER A 22 9.60 -7.56 -0.23
N HIS A 23 9.45 -8.46 -1.21
CA HIS A 23 9.29 -8.08 -2.62
C HIS A 23 7.96 -7.36 -2.87
N VAL A 24 6.88 -7.82 -2.22
CA VAL A 24 5.56 -7.17 -2.30
C VAL A 24 5.62 -5.77 -1.69
N VAL A 25 6.14 -5.61 -0.46
CA VAL A 25 6.33 -4.30 0.19
C VAL A 25 7.14 -3.37 -0.71
N ARG A 26 8.27 -3.84 -1.24
CA ARG A 26 9.14 -3.07 -2.16
C ARG A 26 8.38 -2.57 -3.38
N ARG A 27 7.59 -3.44 -4.03
CA ARG A 27 6.76 -3.05 -5.17
C ARG A 27 5.73 -2.00 -4.77
N PHE A 28 5.02 -2.20 -3.66
CA PHE A 28 3.97 -1.28 -3.24
C PHE A 28 4.49 0.14 -2.94
N VAL A 29 5.60 0.23 -2.19
CA VAL A 29 6.23 1.52 -1.88
C VAL A 29 6.76 2.24 -3.12
N THR A 30 7.27 1.50 -4.11
CA THR A 30 7.86 2.09 -5.31
C THR A 30 6.84 2.47 -6.37
N THR A 31 5.79 1.67 -6.58
CA THR A 31 4.85 1.87 -7.69
C THR A 31 3.54 2.54 -7.27
N TYR A 32 3.20 2.56 -5.97
CA TYR A 32 1.97 3.17 -5.46
C TYR A 32 2.26 4.17 -4.32
N PRO A 33 2.96 5.28 -4.60
CA PRO A 33 3.35 6.26 -3.57
C PRO A 33 2.16 6.98 -2.92
N GLY A 34 0.98 6.96 -3.56
CA GLY A 34 -0.25 7.55 -3.01
C GLY A 34 -1.03 6.62 -2.07
N TYR A 35 -0.50 5.44 -1.75
CA TYR A 35 -1.12 4.51 -0.82
C TYR A 35 -0.49 4.64 0.56
N GLU A 36 -1.30 4.53 1.60
CA GLU A 36 -0.82 4.38 2.96
C GLU A 36 -0.57 2.90 3.22
N ILE A 37 0.69 2.52 3.35
CA ILE A 37 1.10 1.13 3.53
C ILE A 37 1.58 0.96 4.97
N ILE A 38 0.99 0.00 5.67
CA ILE A 38 1.39 -0.43 7.02
C ILE A 38 1.94 -1.85 6.86
N ASN A 39 3.20 -2.09 7.26
CA ASN A 39 3.83 -3.42 7.18
C ASN A 39 4.05 -4.06 8.56
#